data_AF-A0A7X8D3M2-F1
#
_entry.id   AF-A0A7X8D3M2-F1
#
_cell.length_a   1.000
_cell.length_b   1.000
_cell.length_c   1.000
_cell.angle_alpha   90.00
_cell.angle_beta   90.00
_cell.angle_gamma   90.00
#
_symmetry.space_group_name_H-M   'P 1'
#
loop_
_entity.id
_entity.type
_entity.pdbx_description
1 polymer ?
#
loop_
_entity_poly.entity_id
_entity_poly.type
_entity_poly.pdbx_seq_one_letter_code
_entity_poly.pdbx_strand_id
1 'polypeptide(L)'
;MAAISAGVRLVCAPLSLRMGALSNCAGGVTVRFPKQKRVRDKKVRQKVKMPYCELCGAWKTTIGLEIHHIYSQGGSGPGDVEENLITLCPICHGKAQRYEIPRDRLFELVAERMGKTFDEVKNTVLEKRRV
;
A
#
# COMPACT_ATOMS: atom_id res chain seq x y z
N MET A 1 66.42 -4.00 10.42
CA MET A 1 67.35 -4.87 9.67
C MET A 1 66.76 -6.27 9.60
N ALA A 2 66.70 -6.82 8.38
CA ALA A 2 66.60 -8.24 7.99
C ALA A 2 65.62 -9.15 8.78
N ALA A 3 64.51 -9.54 8.13
CA ALA A 3 64.34 -10.81 7.39
C ALA A 3 63.64 -11.85 8.32
N ILE A 4 62.76 -12.76 7.90
CA ILE A 4 62.91 -13.78 6.87
C ILE A 4 61.52 -14.28 6.43
N SER A 5 61.51 -14.67 5.17
CA SER A 5 60.55 -15.32 4.28
C SER A 5 59.75 -16.57 4.71
N ALA A 6 58.80 -16.90 3.82
CA ALA A 6 58.26 -18.22 3.46
C ALA A 6 56.93 -18.59 4.15
N GLY A 7 55.81 -18.84 3.45
CA GLY A 7 55.67 -19.43 2.12
C GLY A 7 55.65 -20.95 2.23
N VAL A 8 54.55 -21.52 2.73
CA VAL A 8 54.30 -22.96 2.66
C VAL A 8 52.93 -23.19 2.02
N ARG A 9 52.99 -23.66 0.77
CA ARG A 9 51.90 -24.31 0.04
C ARG A 9 51.39 -25.48 0.86
N LEU A 10 50.12 -25.47 1.24
CA LEU A 10 49.42 -26.73 1.51
C LEU A 10 48.86 -27.27 0.19
N VAL A 11 49.50 -28.35 -0.22
CA VAL A 11 49.15 -29.24 -1.32
C VAL A 11 47.75 -29.82 -1.13
N CYS A 12 46.97 -29.79 -2.21
CA CYS A 12 45.87 -30.72 -2.43
C CYS A 12 46.38 -32.16 -2.32
N ALA A 13 45.72 -32.98 -1.50
CA ALA A 13 45.66 -34.42 -1.72
C ALA A 13 44.21 -34.91 -1.50
N PRO A 14 43.66 -35.71 -2.42
CA PRO A 14 42.28 -36.17 -2.39
C PRO A 14 42.18 -37.51 -1.66
N LEU A 15 41.11 -37.77 -0.92
CA LEU A 15 40.62 -39.15 -0.80
C LEU A 15 39.17 -39.27 -0.32
N SER A 16 38.44 -40.04 -1.12
CA SER A 16 37.37 -40.97 -0.74
C SER A 16 36.06 -40.43 -0.17
N LEU A 17 35.04 -40.49 -1.04
CA LEU A 17 33.77 -41.19 -0.83
C LEU A 17 33.18 -41.15 0.59
N ARG A 18 32.08 -40.41 0.74
CA ARG A 18 30.86 -40.97 1.32
C ARG A 18 29.64 -40.52 0.55
N MET A 19 28.98 -41.50 -0.06
CA MET A 19 27.59 -41.47 -0.49
C MET A 19 26.71 -41.07 0.69
N GLY A 20 25.68 -40.25 0.47
CA GLY A 20 24.65 -40.05 1.47
C GLY A 20 23.78 -38.83 1.23
N ALA A 21 22.50 -39.09 0.99
CA ALA A 21 21.39 -38.15 0.96
C ALA A 21 21.32 -37.23 -0.28
N LEU A 22 20.65 -37.76 -1.30
CA LEU A 22 19.65 -37.02 -2.04
C LEU A 22 18.80 -36.22 -1.04
N SER A 23 19.16 -34.97 -0.80
CA SER A 23 18.22 -34.01 -0.23
C SER A 23 17.23 -33.73 -1.34
N ASN A 24 16.10 -34.42 -1.28
CA ASN A 24 14.88 -33.99 -1.94
C ASN A 24 14.53 -32.62 -1.36
N CYS A 25 15.13 -31.57 -1.90
CA CYS A 25 14.67 -30.20 -1.75
C CYS A 25 13.27 -30.18 -2.35
N ALA A 26 12.27 -30.35 -1.49
CA ALA A 26 10.87 -30.34 -1.82
C ALA A 26 10.61 -29.19 -2.80
N GLY A 27 10.22 -29.56 -4.03
CA GLY A 27 9.75 -28.63 -5.04
C GLY A 27 8.50 -27.95 -4.49
N GLY A 28 8.69 -26.79 -3.86
CA GLY A 28 7.59 -25.90 -3.52
C GLY A 28 6.93 -25.47 -4.82
N VAL A 29 5.75 -26.01 -5.10
CA VAL A 29 4.90 -25.53 -6.19
C VAL A 29 4.56 -24.08 -5.86
N THR A 30 5.21 -23.13 -6.54
CA THR A 30 4.87 -21.71 -6.41
C THR A 30 3.50 -21.51 -7.03
N VAL A 31 2.45 -21.62 -6.23
CA VAL A 31 1.10 -21.30 -6.65
C VAL A 31 1.06 -19.79 -6.88
N ARG A 32 1.26 -19.36 -8.14
CA ARG A 32 1.03 -17.99 -8.57
C ARG A 32 -0.47 -17.75 -8.59
N PHE A 33 -1.04 -17.35 -7.46
CA PHE A 33 -2.42 -16.88 -7.43
C PHE A 33 -2.52 -15.64 -8.33
N PRO A 34 -3.41 -15.63 -9.34
CA PRO A 34 -3.58 -14.47 -10.18
C PRO A 34 -4.02 -13.31 -9.28
N LYS A 35 -3.28 -12.20 -9.34
CA LYS A 35 -3.64 -10.99 -8.60
C LYS A 35 -5.01 -10.54 -9.13
N GLN A 36 -6.03 -10.72 -8.30
CA GLN A 36 -7.41 -10.33 -8.61
C GLN A 36 -7.41 -8.89 -9.16
N LYS A 37 -8.02 -8.71 -10.35
CA LYS A 37 -8.16 -7.37 -10.94
C LYS A 37 -9.06 -6.55 -10.03
N ARG A 38 -8.53 -5.46 -9.49
CA ARG A 38 -9.30 -4.54 -8.64
C ARG A 38 -10.46 -3.97 -9.47
N VAL A 39 -11.70 -4.21 -9.03
CA VAL A 39 -12.87 -3.54 -9.61
C VAL A 39 -12.74 -2.05 -9.30
N ARG A 40 -12.73 -1.24 -10.34
CA ARG A 40 -12.58 0.22 -10.24
C ARG A 40 -13.83 0.88 -10.79
N ASP A 41 -14.69 1.35 -9.91
CA ASP A 41 -15.93 2.00 -10.29
C ASP A 41 -15.67 3.42 -10.81
N LYS A 42 -15.65 3.56 -12.15
CA LYS A 42 -15.38 4.84 -12.83
C LYS A 42 -16.42 5.92 -12.45
N LYS A 43 -17.68 5.52 -12.23
CA LYS A 43 -18.79 6.43 -11.87
C LYS A 43 -18.57 7.11 -10.52
N VAL A 44 -18.14 6.34 -9.52
CA VAL A 44 -17.87 6.84 -8.16
C VAL A 44 -16.74 7.87 -8.19
N ARG A 45 -15.65 7.60 -8.91
CA ARG A 45 -14.53 8.55 -9.02
C ARG A 45 -14.90 9.87 -9.68
N GLN A 46 -15.80 9.85 -10.66
CA GLN A 46 -16.24 11.08 -11.31
C GLN A 46 -17.07 11.95 -10.37
N LYS A 47 -17.93 11.35 -9.55
CA LYS A 47 -18.73 12.07 -8.55
C LYS A 47 -17.90 12.70 -7.44
N VAL A 48 -16.87 12.00 -6.97
CA VAL A 48 -15.99 12.50 -5.90
C VAL A 48 -15.00 13.54 -6.43
N LYS A 49 -14.86 13.71 -7.75
CA LYS A 49 -13.88 14.63 -8.32
C LYS A 49 -14.30 16.09 -8.16
N MET A 50 -13.82 16.73 -7.10
CA MET A 50 -14.06 18.14 -6.83
C MET A 50 -13.06 19.06 -7.55
N PRO A 51 -13.41 20.34 -7.79
CA PRO A 51 -12.50 21.33 -8.38
C PRO A 51 -11.51 21.93 -7.37
N TYR A 52 -11.57 21.54 -6.10
CA TYR A 52 -10.69 22.01 -5.04
C TYR A 52 -10.30 20.87 -4.09
N CYS A 53 -9.24 21.11 -3.32
CA CYS A 53 -8.75 20.25 -2.26
C CYS A 53 -9.64 20.38 -1.02
N GLU A 54 -10.23 19.28 -0.54
CA GLU A 54 -11.17 19.34 0.60
C GLU A 54 -10.50 19.71 1.93
N LEU A 55 -9.19 19.44 2.06
CA LEU A 55 -8.45 19.74 3.28
C LEU A 55 -7.87 21.17 3.30
N CYS A 56 -7.50 21.68 2.14
CA CYS A 56 -6.69 22.89 2.01
C CYS A 56 -7.36 24.01 1.22
N GLY A 57 -8.50 23.75 0.57
CA GLY A 57 -9.20 24.71 -0.28
C GLY A 57 -8.46 25.10 -1.57
N ALA A 58 -7.27 24.54 -1.82
CA ALA A 58 -6.50 24.86 -3.02
C ALA A 58 -7.24 24.44 -4.29
N TRP A 59 -7.30 25.35 -5.27
CA TRP A 59 -8.01 25.12 -6.52
C TRP A 59 -7.20 24.22 -7.46
N LYS A 60 -7.93 23.41 -8.24
CA LYS A 60 -7.38 22.51 -9.26
C LYS A 60 -6.46 23.18 -10.26
N THR A 61 -6.72 24.46 -10.56
CA THR A 61 -5.99 25.25 -11.56
C THR A 61 -4.53 25.45 -11.17
N THR A 62 -4.22 25.44 -9.88
CA THR A 62 -2.86 25.69 -9.37
C THR A 62 -2.10 24.39 -9.14
N ILE A 63 -2.78 23.31 -8.74
CA ILE A 63 -2.15 22.05 -8.36
C ILE A 63 -3.06 20.90 -8.79
N GLY A 64 -2.51 19.91 -9.51
CA GLY A 64 -3.27 18.73 -9.95
C GLY A 64 -3.89 17.99 -8.76
N LEU A 65 -5.21 17.74 -8.80
CA LEU A 65 -5.92 17.03 -7.73
C LEU A 65 -5.92 15.52 -7.98
N GLU A 66 -5.65 14.77 -6.92
CA GLU A 66 -5.63 13.32 -6.90
C GLU A 66 -6.66 12.78 -5.89
N ILE A 67 -7.21 11.60 -6.18
CA ILE A 67 -8.17 10.94 -5.30
C ILE A 67 -7.40 10.03 -4.36
N HIS A 68 -7.54 10.28 -3.05
CA HIS A 68 -6.95 9.48 -1.99
C HIS A 68 -8.00 8.55 -1.37
N HIS A 69 -7.61 7.31 -1.07
CA HIS A 69 -8.43 6.37 -0.30
C HIS A 69 -8.03 6.46 1.18
N ILE A 70 -8.97 6.79 2.07
CA ILE A 70 -8.70 6.94 3.51
C ILE A 70 -8.33 5.58 4.15
N TYR A 71 -9.10 4.54 3.82
CA TYR A 71 -8.73 3.15 4.05
C TYR A 71 -8.24 2.52 2.75
N SER A 72 -7.05 1.92 2.82
CA SER A 72 -6.44 1.26 1.69
C SER A 72 -7.26 0.06 1.21
N GLN A 73 -7.35 -0.12 -0.11
CA GLN A 73 -8.03 -1.24 -0.77
C GLN A 73 -7.27 -2.59 -0.66
N GLY A 74 -6.37 -2.75 0.31
CA GLY A 74 -5.54 -3.95 0.44
C GLY A 74 -6.26 -5.08 1.15
N GLY A 75 -6.63 -6.15 0.42
CA GLY A 75 -7.03 -7.47 0.93
C GLY A 75 -8.43 -7.58 1.51
N SER A 76 -8.81 -6.64 2.37
CA SER A 76 -10.14 -6.53 3.00
C SER A 76 -10.41 -5.06 3.28
N GLY A 77 -10.22 -4.21 2.27
CA GLY A 77 -10.48 -2.78 2.37
C GLY A 77 -11.87 -2.49 1.81
N PRO A 78 -12.58 -1.48 2.32
CA PRO A 78 -13.81 -1.03 1.68
C PRO A 78 -13.50 -0.65 0.23
N GLY A 79 -14.39 -1.04 -0.69
CA GLY A 79 -14.23 -0.81 -2.13
C GLY A 79 -14.12 0.67 -2.53
N ASP A 80 -14.29 0.96 -3.82
CA ASP A 80 -14.42 2.34 -4.32
C ASP A 80 -15.78 2.90 -3.85
N VAL A 81 -15.81 3.44 -2.63
CA VAL A 81 -17.00 3.96 -1.94
C VAL A 81 -16.85 5.47 -1.78
N GLU A 82 -17.90 6.25 -2.06
CA GLU A 82 -17.88 7.71 -1.97
C GLU A 82 -17.41 8.20 -0.59
N GLU A 83 -17.79 7.47 0.47
CA GLU A 83 -17.38 7.71 1.87
C GLU A 83 -15.90 7.43 2.18
N ASN A 84 -15.22 6.62 1.38
CA ASN A 84 -13.81 6.25 1.57
C ASN A 84 -12.85 7.06 0.66
N LEU A 85 -13.41 7.92 -0.19
CA LEU A 85 -12.68 8.67 -1.21
C LEU A 85 -12.71 10.15 -0.87
N ILE A 86 -11.52 10.77 -0.91
CA ILE A 86 -11.35 12.21 -0.69
C ILE A 86 -10.47 12.81 -1.79
N THR A 87 -10.81 14.01 -2.26
CA THR A 87 -9.98 14.73 -3.24
C THR A 87 -8.98 15.65 -2.56
N LEU A 88 -7.70 15.40 -2.84
CA LEU A 88 -6.58 16.11 -2.20
C LEU A 88 -5.57 16.58 -3.25
N CYS A 89 -4.86 17.67 -2.96
CA CYS A 89 -3.69 18.06 -3.72
C CYS A 89 -2.50 17.12 -3.39
N PRO A 90 -1.46 17.00 -4.23
CA PRO A 90 -0.30 16.13 -4.03
C PRO A 90 0.39 16.34 -2.68
N ILE A 91 0.38 17.57 -2.16
CA ILE A 91 0.96 17.90 -0.86
C ILE A 91 0.14 17.24 0.26
N CYS A 92 -1.18 17.47 0.29
CA CYS A 92 -2.07 16.86 1.27
C CYS A 92 -2.19 15.34 1.08
N HIS A 93 -2.14 14.86 -0.16
CA HIS A 93 -2.11 13.44 -0.50
C HIS A 93 -0.88 12.76 0.11
N GLY A 94 0.31 13.35 -0.04
CA GLY A 94 1.54 12.85 0.57
C GLY A 94 1.47 12.81 2.10
N LYS A 95 0.95 13.86 2.74
CA LYS A 95 0.77 13.91 4.20
C LYS A 95 -0.21 12.86 4.70
N ALA A 96 -1.33 12.67 3.99
CA ALA A 96 -2.33 11.65 4.31
C ALA A 96 -1.75 10.24 4.16
N GLN A 97 -1.00 9.98 3.09
CA GLN A 97 -0.34 8.69 2.88
C GLN A 97 0.70 8.37 3.96
N ARG A 98 1.37 9.39 4.52
CA ARG A 98 2.31 9.25 5.63
C ARG A 98 1.65 9.24 7.02
N TYR A 99 0.32 9.27 7.08
CA TYR A 99 -0.46 9.35 8.33
C TYR A 99 -0.13 10.56 9.21
N GLU A 100 0.42 11.64 8.63
CA GLU A 100 0.62 12.91 9.35
C GLU A 100 -0.71 13.60 9.67
N ILE A 101 -1.73 13.35 8.83
CA ILE A 101 -3.09 13.83 9.02
C ILE A 101 -3.90 12.69 9.64
N PRO A 102 -4.58 12.91 10.78
CA PRO A 102 -5.41 11.88 11.40
C PRO A 102 -6.55 11.51 10.45
N ARG A 103 -6.83 10.21 10.34
CA ARG A 103 -7.92 9.69 9.49
C ARG A 103 -9.28 10.27 9.88
N ASP A 104 -9.47 10.52 11.18
CA ASP A 104 -10.72 11.06 11.69
C ASP A 104 -11.03 12.44 11.09
N ARG A 105 -10.01 13.29 10.91
CA ARG A 105 -10.16 14.58 10.24
C ARG A 105 -10.56 14.47 8.77
N LEU A 106 -10.09 13.44 8.08
CA LEU A 106 -10.49 13.18 6.69
C LEU A 106 -11.96 12.72 6.62
N PHE A 107 -12.40 11.91 7.59
CA PHE A 107 -13.80 11.49 7.69
C PHE A 107 -14.74 12.63 8.05
N GLU A 108 -14.33 13.58 8.89
CA GLU A 108 -15.11 14.79 9.18
C GLU A 108 -15.42 15.59 7.91
N LEU A 109 -14.41 15.83 7.06
CA LEU A 109 -14.61 16.56 5.79
C LEU A 109 -15.56 15.83 4.84
N VAL A 110 -15.43 14.51 4.77
CA VAL A 110 -16.32 13.66 3.97
C VAL A 110 -17.75 13.66 4.54
N ALA A 111 -17.89 13.68 5.86
CA ALA A 111 -19.16 13.73 6.57
C ALA A 111 -19.87 15.08 6.35
N GLU A 112 -19.15 16.20 6.47
CA GLU A 112 -19.64 17.56 6.17
C GLU A 112 -20.16 17.66 4.73
N ARG A 113 -19.40 17.12 3.77
CA ARG A 113 -19.80 17.10 2.36
C ARG A 113 -21.10 16.35 2.10
N MET A 114 -21.34 15.27 2.85
CA MET A 114 -22.52 14.42 2.69
C MET A 114 -23.68 14.77 3.63
N GLY A 115 -23.46 15.66 4.60
CA GLY A 115 -24.42 15.96 5.67
C GLY A 115 -24.72 14.77 6.58
N LYS A 116 -23.78 13.83 6.75
CA LYS A 116 -23.91 12.67 7.64
C LYS A 116 -23.11 12.89 8.92
N THR A 117 -23.37 12.10 9.96
CA THR A 117 -22.51 12.09 11.15
C THR A 117 -21.22 11.30 10.90
N PHE A 118 -20.17 11.64 11.64
CA PHE A 118 -18.87 10.95 11.57
C PHE A 118 -19.01 9.44 11.75
N ASP A 119 -19.81 9.01 12.73
CA ASP A 119 -20.00 7.60 13.06
C ASP A 119 -20.72 6.84 11.94
N GLU A 120 -21.72 7.44 11.29
CA GLU A 120 -22.41 6.83 10.15
C GLU A 120 -21.48 6.61 8.97
N VAL A 121 -20.64 7.60 8.65
CA VAL A 121 -19.64 7.47 7.57
C VAL A 121 -18.64 6.38 7.90
N LYS A 122 -18.13 6.35 9.13
CA LYS A 122 -17.19 5.32 9.57
C LYS A 122 -17.82 3.92 9.54
N ASN A 123 -19.05 3.79 10.03
CA ASN A 123 -19.79 2.53 10.06
C ASN A 123 -20.10 2.01 8.66
N THR A 124 -20.52 2.87 7.73
CA THR A 124 -20.77 2.46 6.33
C THR A 124 -19.51 1.95 5.63
N VAL A 125 -18.37 2.59 5.91
CA VAL A 125 -17.07 2.18 5.38
C VAL A 125 -16.59 0.87 6.02
N LEU A 126 -16.80 0.68 7.33
CA LEU A 126 -16.47 -0.57 8.03
C LEU A 126 -17.36 -1.74 7.62
N GLU A 127 -18.65 -1.52 7.38
CA GLU A 127 -19.57 -2.57 6.95
C GLU A 127 -19.17 -3.11 5.57
N LYS A 128 -18.82 -2.21 4.64
CA LYS A 128 -18.31 -2.56 3.31
C LYS A 128 -16.91 -3.18 3.33
N ARG A 129 -16.22 -3.15 4.48
CA ARG A 129 -14.93 -3.81 4.71
C ARG A 129 -15.08 -5.29 5.05
N ARG A 130 -16.22 -5.69 5.61
CA ARG A 130 -16.50 -7.06 6.09
C ARG A 130 -16.94 -8.02 4.99
N VAL A 131 -17.15 -7.52 3.78
CA VAL A 131 -17.57 -8.26 2.57
C VAL A 131 -16.35 -8.56 1.71
#